data_AF-T0ZCJ6-F1
#
_entry.id   AF-T0ZCJ6-F1
#
_cell.length_a   1.000
_cell.length_b   1.000
_cell.length_c   1.000
_cell.angle_alpha   90.00
_cell.angle_beta   90.00
_cell.angle_gamma   90.00
#
_symmetry.space_group_name_H-M   'P 1'
#
loop_
_entity.id
_entity.type
_entity.pdbx_description
1 polymer ?
#
loop_
_entity_poly.entity_id
_entity_poly.type
_entity_poly.pdbx_seq_one_letter_code
_entity_poly.pdbx_strand_id
1 'polypeptide(L)'
;MCAAQTIELVSPGTPAETGLLRVPDRRHPANSLDIAHLAGVSQSTVSRALRGDPMVSPATRARILEVARQLNYHVDKNASSLRRKHTGTLALLFFEDPTTDDSSINPFFHSM
;
A
#
# COMPACT_ATOMS: atom_id res chain seq x y z
N MET A 1 20.72 -32.92 25.84
CA MET A 1 19.65 -32.32 26.68
C MET A 1 19.53 -30.87 26.20
N CYS A 2 18.82 -30.59 25.09
CA CYS A 2 17.38 -30.48 24.86
C CYS A 2 16.74 -29.22 25.49
N ALA A 3 15.88 -28.57 24.70
CA ALA A 3 15.05 -27.36 24.91
C ALA A 3 15.70 -26.02 24.47
N ALA A 4 15.12 -25.18 23.61
CA ALA A 4 13.80 -25.23 22.96
C ALA A 4 13.85 -24.47 21.62
N GLN A 5 13.29 -25.12 20.62
CA GLN A 5 13.07 -24.65 19.26
C GLN A 5 11.68 -24.00 19.24
N THR A 6 11.61 -22.68 19.35
CA THR A 6 10.32 -21.97 19.21
C THR A 6 10.10 -21.64 17.74
N ILE A 7 9.42 -22.59 17.10
CA ILE A 7 8.70 -22.43 15.84
C ILE A 7 7.64 -21.36 16.07
N GLU A 8 7.83 -20.15 15.53
CA GLU A 8 6.68 -19.26 15.34
C GLU A 8 5.74 -19.94 14.35
N LEU A 9 4.56 -20.30 14.85
CA LEU A 9 3.49 -20.88 14.09
C LEU A 9 3.22 -20.02 12.85
N VAL A 10 3.66 -20.51 11.69
CA VAL A 10 2.95 -20.28 10.43
C VAL A 10 1.58 -20.91 10.64
N SER A 11 0.61 -20.13 11.11
CA SER A 11 -0.79 -20.51 11.02
C SER A 11 -1.12 -20.66 9.54
N PRO A 12 -1.52 -21.86 9.06
CA PRO A 12 -2.19 -21.97 7.78
C PRO A 12 -3.58 -21.36 7.97
N GLY A 13 -3.68 -20.07 7.72
CA GLY A 13 -4.95 -19.35 7.73
C GLY A 13 -5.82 -19.81 6.58
N THR A 14 -6.63 -20.83 6.86
CA THR A 14 -7.94 -21.22 6.31
C THR A 14 -8.12 -21.20 4.77
N PRO A 15 -8.54 -22.32 4.16
CA PRO A 15 -8.81 -22.44 2.73
C PRO A 15 -10.15 -21.77 2.40
N ALA A 16 -10.13 -20.45 2.20
CA ALA A 16 -11.25 -19.74 1.60
C ALA A 16 -11.02 -19.69 0.08
N GLU A 17 -11.71 -20.61 -0.60
CA GLU A 17 -12.09 -20.51 -2.01
C GLU A 17 -10.98 -20.84 -3.03
N THR A 18 -10.84 -22.15 -3.26
CA THR A 18 -10.30 -22.75 -4.48
C THR A 18 -11.10 -22.25 -5.69
N GLY A 19 -10.72 -21.09 -6.21
CA GLY A 19 -11.32 -20.47 -7.38
C GLY A 19 -10.25 -20.02 -8.36
N LEU A 20 -9.45 -20.97 -8.86
CA LEU A 20 -8.43 -20.78 -9.90
C LEU A 20 -7.34 -19.77 -9.51
N LEU A 21 -6.05 -20.14 -9.56
CA LEU A 21 -4.99 -19.13 -9.60
C LEU A 21 -5.18 -18.34 -10.90
N ARG A 22 -5.96 -17.26 -10.83
CA ARG A 22 -6.38 -16.50 -11.98
C ARG A 22 -5.15 -15.75 -12.49
N VAL A 23 -4.69 -16.09 -13.68
CA VAL A 23 -3.62 -15.34 -14.33
C VAL A 23 -4.09 -13.89 -14.47
N PRO A 24 -3.32 -12.90 -13.98
CA PRO A 24 -3.69 -11.50 -14.13
C PRO A 24 -3.87 -11.17 -15.61
N ASP A 25 -4.99 -10.54 -15.94
CA ASP A 25 -5.37 -10.12 -17.30
C ASP A 25 -5.88 -8.67 -17.20
N ARG A 26 -5.95 -7.96 -18.33
CA ARG A 26 -6.45 -6.58 -18.42
C ARG A 26 -7.77 -6.34 -17.69
N ARG A 27 -8.64 -7.35 -17.59
CA ARG A 27 -9.92 -7.22 -16.85
C ARG A 27 -9.80 -7.37 -15.34
N HIS A 28 -8.78 -8.06 -14.83
CA HIS A 28 -8.53 -8.10 -13.39
C HIS A 28 -7.02 -8.03 -13.13
N PRO A 29 -6.52 -6.85 -12.71
CA PRO A 29 -5.10 -6.65 -12.45
C PRO A 29 -4.65 -7.49 -11.26
N ALA A 30 -3.35 -7.78 -11.23
CA ALA A 30 -2.74 -8.49 -10.11
C ALA A 30 -3.07 -7.78 -8.79
N ASN A 31 -3.42 -8.56 -7.78
CA ASN A 31 -3.73 -8.06 -6.46
C ASN A 31 -2.70 -8.57 -5.43
N SER A 32 -2.78 -8.06 -4.19
CA SER A 32 -1.86 -8.46 -3.12
C SER A 32 -2.04 -9.92 -2.67
N LEU A 33 -3.18 -10.55 -2.96
CA LEU A 33 -3.43 -11.97 -2.64
C LEU A 33 -2.69 -12.86 -3.64
N ASP A 34 -2.64 -12.49 -4.91
CA ASP A 34 -1.89 -13.24 -5.93
C ASP A 34 -0.40 -13.27 -5.59
N ILE A 35 0.15 -12.12 -5.15
CA ILE A 35 1.52 -12.03 -4.64
C ILE A 35 1.72 -12.93 -3.42
N ALA A 36 0.76 -12.93 -2.49
CA ALA A 36 0.82 -13.72 -1.27
C ALA A 36 0.87 -15.23 -1.59
N HIS A 37 0.03 -15.70 -2.50
CA HIS A 37 0.01 -17.09 -2.96
C HIS A 37 1.32 -17.49 -3.65
N LEU A 38 1.83 -16.67 -4.57
CA LEU A 38 3.08 -16.97 -5.30
C LEU A 38 4.33 -16.88 -4.39
N ALA A 39 4.34 -15.94 -3.45
CA ALA A 39 5.42 -15.79 -2.48
C ALA A 39 5.31 -16.78 -1.30
N GLY A 40 4.19 -17.49 -1.15
CA GLY A 40 3.97 -18.45 -0.05
C GLY A 40 3.88 -17.78 1.32
N VAL A 41 3.33 -16.56 1.39
CA VAL A 41 3.18 -15.78 2.61
C VAL A 41 1.75 -15.30 2.77
N SER A 42 1.39 -14.74 3.92
CA SER A 42 0.08 -14.10 4.10
C SER A 42 0.01 -12.73 3.42
N GLN A 43 -1.19 -12.30 3.04
CA GLN A 43 -1.44 -10.95 2.48
C GLN A 43 -0.93 -9.83 3.42
N SER A 44 -1.05 -10.02 4.74
CA SER A 44 -0.57 -9.05 5.73
C SER A 44 0.96 -8.93 5.74
N THR A 45 1.67 -10.03 5.48
CA THR A 45 3.14 -10.03 5.28
C THR A 45 3.53 -9.31 3.99
N VAL A 46 2.79 -9.48 2.90
CA VAL A 46 3.00 -8.70 1.65
C VAL A 46 2.82 -7.21 1.91
N SER A 47 1.75 -6.81 2.60
CA SER A 47 1.50 -5.41 2.96
C SER A 47 2.62 -4.80 3.83
N ARG A 48 3.15 -5.57 4.79
CA ARG A 48 4.31 -5.15 5.60
C ARG A 48 5.59 -5.02 4.77
N ALA A 49 5.88 -6.01 3.92
CA ALA A 49 7.06 -6.02 3.07
C ALA A 49 7.10 -4.84 2.08
N LEU A 50 5.95 -4.53 1.46
CA LEU A 50 5.80 -3.41 0.52
C LEU A 50 5.91 -2.04 1.22
N ARG A 51 5.54 -1.95 2.51
CA ARG A 51 5.74 -0.74 3.33
C ARG A 51 7.14 -0.61 3.91
N GLY A 52 8.00 -1.63 3.74
CA GLY A 52 9.36 -1.63 4.28
C GLY A 52 9.43 -1.88 5.79
N ASP A 53 8.47 -2.63 6.34
CA ASP A 53 8.44 -2.98 7.76
C ASP A 53 9.66 -3.87 8.14
N PRO A 54 10.45 -3.50 9.17
CA PRO A 54 11.67 -4.21 9.54
C PRO A 54 11.42 -5.62 10.12
N MET A 55 10.17 -5.93 10.47
CA MET A 55 9.77 -7.24 11.00
C MET A 55 9.72 -8.33 9.91
N VAL A 56 9.83 -7.97 8.63
CA VAL A 56 9.91 -8.91 7.51
C VAL A 56 11.37 -9.20 7.16
N SER A 57 11.74 -10.48 7.12
CA SER A 57 13.11 -10.86 6.78
C SER A 57 13.54 -10.30 5.41
N PRO A 58 14.82 -9.90 5.24
CA PRO A 58 15.31 -9.40 3.96
C PRO A 58 15.10 -10.39 2.80
N ALA A 59 15.27 -11.69 3.07
CA ALA A 59 15.04 -12.75 2.10
C ALA A 59 13.58 -12.84 1.66
N THR A 60 12.64 -12.80 2.61
CA THR A 60 11.19 -12.79 2.32
C THR A 60 10.80 -11.54 1.55
N ARG A 61 11.34 -10.37 1.93
CA ARG A 61 11.10 -9.10 1.24
C ARG A 61 11.60 -9.15 -0.21
N ALA A 62 12.79 -9.67 -0.45
CA ALA A 62 13.34 -9.83 -1.79
C ALA A 62 12.45 -10.72 -2.66
N ARG A 63 11.98 -11.86 -2.13
CA ARG A 63 11.04 -12.76 -2.84
C ARG A 63 9.72 -12.06 -3.18
N ILE A 64 9.15 -11.30 -2.25
CA ILE A 64 7.90 -10.55 -2.50
C ILE A 64 8.09 -9.49 -3.57
N LEU A 65 9.20 -8.74 -3.53
CA LEU A 65 9.52 -7.71 -4.53
C LEU A 65 9.74 -8.32 -5.92
N GLU A 66 10.38 -9.48 -5.99
CA GLU A 66 10.58 -10.23 -7.23
C GLU A 66 9.25 -10.64 -7.86
N VAL A 67 8.36 -11.25 -7.07
CA VAL A 67 7.01 -11.65 -7.52
C VAL A 67 6.19 -10.42 -7.93
N ALA A 68 6.21 -9.34 -7.14
CA ALA A 68 5.50 -8.11 -7.47
C ALA A 68 5.97 -7.53 -8.82
N ARG A 69 7.28 -7.59 -9.10
CA ARG A 69 7.86 -7.15 -10.38
C ARG A 69 7.43 -8.05 -11.54
N GLN A 70 7.41 -9.37 -11.35
CA GLN A 70 6.95 -10.31 -12.38
C GLN A 70 5.48 -10.10 -12.75
N LEU A 71 4.65 -9.70 -11.78
CA LEU A 71 3.22 -9.43 -11.97
C LEU A 71 2.94 -7.99 -12.42
N ASN A 72 3.97 -7.15 -12.61
CA ASN A 72 3.85 -5.71 -12.83
C ASN A 72 2.91 -5.03 -11.80
N TYR A 73 2.98 -5.49 -10.55
CA TYR A 73 2.14 -4.98 -9.48
C TYR A 73 2.69 -3.68 -8.93
N HIS A 74 1.87 -2.64 -8.94
CA HIS A 74 2.15 -1.36 -8.32
C HIS A 74 1.08 -1.02 -7.28
N VAL A 75 1.54 -0.54 -6.12
CA VAL A 75 0.63 -0.03 -5.08
C VAL A 75 0.09 1.32 -5.53
N ASP A 76 -1.21 1.39 -5.77
CA ASP A 76 -1.89 2.65 -6.03
C ASP A 76 -2.02 3.46 -4.73
N LYS A 77 -1.26 4.55 -4.65
CA LYS A 77 -1.21 5.41 -3.47
C LYS A 77 -2.56 6.11 -3.25
N ASN A 78 -3.27 6.48 -4.32
CA ASN A 78 -4.55 7.16 -4.22
C ASN A 78 -5.60 6.23 -3.61
N ALA A 79 -5.66 4.99 -4.09
CA ALA A 79 -6.53 3.96 -3.52
C ALA A 79 -6.16 3.63 -2.06
N SER A 80 -4.86 3.56 -1.75
CA SER A 80 -4.37 3.34 -0.38
C SER A 80 -4.83 4.45 0.57
N SER A 81 -4.69 5.70 0.15
CA SER A 81 -5.11 6.87 0.90
C SER A 81 -6.63 6.95 1.10
N LEU A 82 -7.41 6.55 0.11
CA LEU A 82 -8.88 6.46 0.21
C LEU A 82 -9.29 5.46 1.30
N ARG A 83 -8.68 4.26 1.32
CA ARG A 83 -8.93 3.24 2.35
C ARG A 83 -8.46 3.67 3.74
N ARG A 84 -7.39 4.47 3.82
CA ARG A 84 -6.85 5.04 5.06
C ARG A 84 -7.61 6.28 5.54
N LYS A 85 -8.58 6.79 4.75
CA LYS A 85 -9.29 8.07 4.99
C LYS A 85 -8.36 9.28 5.17
N HIS A 86 -7.12 9.18 4.69
CA HIS A 86 -6.10 10.20 4.85
C HIS A 86 -5.25 10.26 3.59
N THR A 87 -5.36 11.37 2.86
CA THR A 87 -4.69 11.59 1.57
C THR A 87 -3.40 12.39 1.69
N GLY A 88 -3.17 13.06 2.82
CA GLY A 88 -2.05 14.00 2.98
C GLY A 88 -2.12 15.17 1.99
N THR A 89 -3.28 15.43 1.42
CA THR A 89 -3.51 16.50 0.44
C THR A 89 -3.94 17.77 1.17
N LEU A 90 -3.21 18.87 0.97
CA LEU A 90 -3.62 20.20 1.41
C LEU A 90 -4.31 20.91 0.23
N ALA A 91 -5.60 21.20 0.37
CA ALA A 91 -6.35 22.00 -0.59
C ALA A 91 -6.38 23.46 -0.12
N LEU A 92 -5.95 24.39 -0.97
CA LEU A 92 -6.07 25.83 -0.75
C LEU A 92 -7.18 26.35 -1.65
N LEU A 93 -8.19 27.00 -1.06
CA LEU A 93 -9.30 27.61 -1.79
C LEU A 93 -9.18 29.13 -1.65
N PHE A 94 -8.98 29.82 -2.77
CA PHE A 94 -9.00 31.27 -2.82
C PHE A 94 -10.36 31.72 -3.33
N PHE A 95 -10.98 32.66 -2.62
CA PHE A 95 -12.17 33.36 -3.10
C PHE A 95 -11.69 34.68 -3.70
N GLU A 96 -11.99 34.88 -4.98
CA GLU A 96 -11.75 36.15 -5.64
C GLU A 96 -13.07 36.93 -5.62
N ASP A 97 -13.08 38.06 -4.91
CA ASP A 97 -14.20 38.99 -4.92
C ASP A 97 -14.12 39.78 -6.26
N PRO A 98 -15.18 39.77 -7.09
CA PRO A 98 -15.18 40.50 -8.36
C PRO A 98 -15.32 42.02 -8.18
N THR A 99 -15.36 42.53 -6.95
CA THR A 99 -15.33 43.98 -6.70
C THR A 99 -13.99 44.56 -7.11
N THR A 100 -14.05 45.63 -7.90
CA THR A 100 -12.90 46.46 -8.29
C THR A 100 -12.43 47.26 -7.07
N ASP A 101 -11.81 46.57 -6.12
CA ASP A 101 -10.96 47.16 -5.10
C ASP A 101 -9.71 46.30 -5.03
N ASP A 102 -8.54 46.88 -5.32
CA ASP A 102 -7.22 46.22 -5.38
C ASP A 102 -6.72 45.76 -3.98
N SER A 103 -7.64 45.47 -3.06
CA SER A 103 -7.40 45.22 -1.65
C SER A 103 -7.47 43.72 -1.32
N SER A 104 -6.31 43.07 -1.45
CA SER A 104 -5.84 42.03 -0.51
C SER A 104 -6.44 40.61 -0.53
N ILE A 105 -6.38 39.89 -1.66
CA ILE A 105 -6.41 38.40 -1.67
C ILE A 105 -5.01 37.81 -1.40
N ASN A 106 -4.14 38.53 -0.67
CA ASN A 106 -2.78 38.06 -0.47
C ASN A 106 -2.31 38.20 0.99
N PRO A 107 -2.15 37.07 1.71
CA PRO A 107 -1.79 37.03 3.11
C PRO A 107 -0.35 37.48 3.40
N PHE A 108 0.44 37.86 2.39
CA PHE A 108 1.80 38.36 2.52
C PHE A 108 1.94 39.88 2.63
N PHE A 109 0.86 40.67 2.46
CA PHE A 109 0.96 42.15 2.43
C PHE A 109 0.79 42.88 3.77
N HIS A 110 0.72 42.17 4.90
CA HIS A 110 0.85 42.80 6.22
C HIS A 110 2.26 42.65 6.76
N SER A 111 3.22 43.30 6.10
CA SER A 111 4.53 43.59 6.69
C SER A 111 5.20 44.78 6.00
N MET A 112 4.69 45.98 6.27
CA MET A 112 5.50 47.18 6.55
C MET A 112 4.61 48.28 7.15
#